data_AF-A0A6A4R9U6-F1
#
_entry.id   AF-A0A6A4R9U6-F1
#
_cell.length_a   1.000
_cell.length_b   1.000
_cell.length_c   1.000
_cell.angle_alpha   90.00
_cell.angle_beta   90.00
_cell.angle_gamma   90.00
#
_symmetry.space_group_name_H-M   'P 1'
#
loop_
_entity.id
_entity.type
_entity.pdbx_description
1 polymer ?
#
loop_
_entity_poly.entity_id
_entity_poly.type
_entity_poly.pdbx_seq_one_letter_code
_entity_poly.pdbx_strand_id
1 'polypeptide(L)'
;RAFPLSNWTELDIWQYIYLENIDIVPLYFSAPRPVVERDGMQIMVDDERLPLAEGEEPEQKWVRFRTLGCYPLTGAVESKAQTLPEIIQEMLLTRTSERSGRAIDHDQAGSMEKKKREGYF
;
A
#
# COMPACT_ATOMS: atom_id res chain seq x y z
N ARG A 1 23.24 6.87 -8.71
CA ARG A 1 21.84 6.40 -8.82
C ARG A 1 21.12 7.32 -9.81
N ALA A 2 20.24 6.80 -10.66
CA ALA A 2 19.40 7.59 -11.56
C ALA A 2 17.92 7.39 -11.18
N PHE A 3 17.11 8.44 -11.27
CA PHE A 3 15.69 8.44 -10.85
C PHE A 3 14.81 8.96 -12.00
N PRO A 4 14.54 8.15 -13.05
CA PRO A 4 13.87 8.61 -14.26
C PRO A 4 12.41 9.07 -14.04
N LEU A 5 11.77 8.61 -12.97
CA LEU A 5 10.39 8.94 -12.61
C LEU A 5 10.32 9.97 -11.48
N SER A 6 11.40 10.70 -11.18
CA SER A 6 11.46 11.60 -10.01
C SER A 6 10.44 12.75 -10.04
N ASN A 7 9.99 13.14 -11.23
CA ASN A 7 9.03 14.23 -11.42
C ASN A 7 7.60 13.71 -11.65
N TRP A 8 7.38 12.40 -11.59
CA TRP A 8 6.08 11.77 -11.76
C TRP A 8 5.36 11.68 -10.42
N THR A 9 4.07 11.97 -10.43
CA THR A 9 3.16 11.74 -9.32
C THR A 9 2.57 10.32 -9.37
N GLU A 10 1.92 9.87 -8.30
CA GLU A 10 1.17 8.60 -8.30
C GLU A 10 0.12 8.56 -9.44
N LEU A 11 -0.55 9.69 -9.68
CA LEU A 11 -1.53 9.80 -10.75
C LEU A 11 -0.91 9.61 -12.14
N ASP A 12 0.27 10.17 -12.38
CA ASP A 12 0.98 10.02 -13.67
C ASP A 12 1.33 8.55 -13.92
N ILE A 13 1.74 7.82 -12.88
CA ILE A 13 2.04 6.38 -12.96
C ILE A 13 0.78 5.60 -13.34
N TRP A 14 -0.34 5.82 -12.65
CA TRP A 14 -1.58 5.10 -12.94
C TRP A 14 -2.14 5.41 -14.34
N GLN A 15 -2.08 6.67 -14.76
CA GLN A 15 -2.50 7.06 -16.11
C GLN A 15 -1.63 6.42 -17.18
N TYR A 16 -0.32 6.33 -16.98
CA TYR A 16 0.58 5.69 -17.92
C TYR A 16 0.36 4.19 -18.05
N ILE A 17 0.17 3.49 -16.92
CA ILE A 17 -0.22 2.06 -16.92
C ILE A 17 -1.49 1.84 -17.75
N TYR A 18 -2.47 2.76 -17.64
CA TYR A 18 -3.71 2.69 -18.39
C TYR A 18 -3.52 2.94 -19.89
N LEU A 19 -2.80 3.99 -20.25
CA LEU A 19 -2.57 4.37 -21.66
C LEU A 19 -1.74 3.32 -22.42
N GLU A 20 -0.75 2.74 -21.76
CA GLU A 20 0.15 1.73 -22.34
C GLU A 20 -0.36 0.29 -22.16
N ASN A 21 -1.52 0.11 -21.52
CA ASN A 21 -2.11 -1.20 -21.25
C ASN A 21 -1.13 -2.18 -20.57
N ILE A 22 -0.48 -1.72 -19.49
CA ILE A 22 0.51 -2.49 -18.74
C ILE A 22 -0.20 -3.37 -17.70
N ASP A 23 0.07 -4.67 -17.73
CA ASP A 23 -0.42 -5.60 -16.72
C ASP A 23 0.20 -5.32 -15.35
N ILE A 24 -0.64 -5.34 -14.30
CA ILE A 24 -0.21 -5.11 -12.92
C ILE A 24 -0.63 -6.25 -12.00
N VAL A 25 0.01 -6.31 -10.84
CA VAL A 25 -0.26 -7.33 -9.81
C VAL A 25 -1.70 -7.18 -9.27
N PRO A 26 -2.49 -8.27 -9.15
CA PRO A 26 -3.88 -8.19 -8.71
C PRO A 26 -4.12 -7.57 -7.32
N LEU A 27 -3.11 -7.57 -6.45
CA LEU A 27 -3.17 -6.94 -5.13
C LEU A 27 -3.34 -5.40 -5.19
N TYR A 28 -3.03 -4.78 -6.32
CA TYR A 28 -3.31 -3.36 -6.52
C TYR A 28 -4.82 -3.07 -6.71
N PHE A 29 -5.61 -4.09 -7.07
CA PHE A 29 -7.06 -3.98 -7.19
C PHE A 29 -7.76 -4.38 -5.88
N SER A 30 -8.87 -3.70 -5.59
CA SER A 30 -9.69 -4.01 -4.44
C SER A 30 -10.41 -5.34 -4.60
N ALA A 31 -10.43 -6.10 -3.51
CA ALA A 31 -11.19 -7.32 -3.37
C ALA A 31 -11.58 -7.50 -1.88
N PRO A 32 -12.64 -8.26 -1.56
CA PRO A 32 -12.92 -8.67 -0.20
C PRO A 32 -11.80 -9.58 0.30
N ARG A 33 -11.13 -9.18 1.38
CA ARG A 33 -10.01 -9.89 1.98
C ARG A 33 -10.17 -9.91 3.51
N PRO A 34 -9.82 -11.00 4.18
CA PRO A 34 -9.74 -11.03 5.64
C PRO A 34 -8.59 -10.14 6.11
N VAL A 35 -8.89 -9.20 7.01
CA VAL A 35 -7.90 -8.29 7.58
C VAL A 35 -8.07 -8.20 9.09
N VAL A 36 -6.96 -7.97 9.79
CA VAL A 36 -6.97 -7.57 11.20
C VAL A 36 -6.38 -6.17 11.31
N GLU A 37 -6.93 -5.37 12.22
CA GLU A 37 -6.39 -4.05 12.53
C GLU A 37 -5.38 -4.17 13.66
N ARG A 38 -4.11 -3.89 13.36
CA ARG A 38 -3.03 -3.92 14.35
C ARG A 38 -2.22 -2.63 14.22
N ASP A 39 -2.08 -1.89 15.32
CA ASP A 39 -1.38 -0.61 15.37
C ASP A 39 -1.86 0.41 14.31
N GLY A 40 -3.16 0.44 14.02
CA GLY A 40 -3.78 1.34 13.03
C GLY A 40 -3.60 0.92 11.57
N MET A 41 -3.05 -0.26 11.32
CA MET A 41 -2.80 -0.81 9.99
C MET A 41 -3.72 -2.00 9.71
N GLN A 42 -4.34 -2.03 8.53
CA GLN A 42 -5.10 -3.20 8.08
C GLN A 42 -4.11 -4.23 7.53
N ILE A 43 -3.88 -5.32 8.26
CA ILE A 43 -2.98 -6.41 7.87
C ILE A 43 -3.83 -7.53 7.26
N MET A 44 -3.53 -7.91 6.02
CA MET A 44 -4.21 -9.03 5.37
C MET A 44 -3.77 -10.36 6.00
N VAL A 45 -4.76 -11.19 6.35
CA VAL A 45 -4.54 -12.54 6.88
C VAL A 45 -4.58 -13.50 5.69
N ASP A 46 -3.41 -13.91 5.20
CA ASP A 46 -3.30 -14.75 3.99
C ASP A 46 -2.98 -16.21 4.35
N ASP A 47 -2.09 -16.40 5.33
CA ASP A 47 -1.67 -17.71 5.80
C ASP A 47 -1.19 -17.69 7.26
N GLU A 48 -0.72 -18.85 7.72
CA GLU A 48 -0.29 -19.10 9.10
C GLU A 48 0.97 -18.30 9.54
N ARG A 49 1.67 -17.62 8.62
CA ARG A 49 2.84 -16.80 8.97
C ARG A 49 2.46 -15.55 9.78
N LEU A 50 1.19 -15.18 9.80
CA LEU A 50 0.66 -14.13 10.66
C LEU A 50 -0.07 -14.74 11.86
N PRO A 51 0.62 -14.94 13.01
CA PRO A 51 -0.06 -15.32 14.23
C PRO A 51 -0.99 -14.18 14.68
N LEU A 52 -2.23 -14.54 14.98
CA LEU A 52 -3.22 -13.62 15.56
C LEU A 52 -2.92 -13.41 17.04
N ALA A 53 -3.06 -12.17 17.51
CA ALA A 53 -3.00 -11.85 18.93
C ALA A 53 -4.31 -12.26 19.63
N GLU A 54 -4.29 -12.32 20.96
CA GLU A 54 -5.48 -12.65 21.74
C GLU A 54 -6.60 -11.63 21.46
N GLY A 55 -7.76 -12.12 21.00
CA GLY A 55 -8.92 -11.30 20.66
C GLY A 55 -8.92 -10.70 19.24
N GLU A 56 -7.90 -10.95 18.42
CA GLU A 56 -7.95 -10.58 17.01
C GLU A 56 -8.80 -11.58 16.21
N GLU A 57 -9.90 -11.08 15.64
CA GLU A 57 -10.72 -11.82 14.70
C GLU A 57 -10.64 -11.17 13.31
N PRO A 58 -10.23 -11.90 12.26
CA PRO A 58 -10.17 -11.34 10.92
C PRO A 58 -11.55 -10.93 10.40
N GLU A 59 -11.66 -9.69 9.95
CA GLU A 59 -12.87 -9.15 9.33
C GLU A 59 -12.74 -9.11 7.82
N GLN A 60 -13.82 -9.41 7.09
CA GLN A 60 -13.84 -9.28 5.63
C GLN A 60 -14.02 -7.82 5.24
N LYS A 61 -12.95 -7.20 4.72
CA LYS A 61 -12.99 -5.82 4.22
C LYS A 61 -12.60 -5.75 2.76
N TRP A 62 -13.14 -4.75 2.08
CA TRP A 62 -12.75 -4.44 0.72
C TRP A 62 -11.49 -3.58 0.75
N VAL A 63 -10.37 -4.18 0.36
CA VAL A 63 -9.06 -3.53 0.49
C VAL A 63 -8.22 -3.74 -0.75
N ARG A 64 -7.30 -2.82 -1.01
CA ARG A 64 -6.22 -2.94 -2.01
C ARG A 64 -4.88 -2.53 -1.40
N PHE A 65 -3.79 -2.80 -2.10
CA PHE A 65 -2.46 -2.40 -1.67
C PHE A 65 -1.91 -1.30 -2.57
N ARG A 66 -1.47 -0.18 -1.98
CA ARG A 66 -0.84 0.93 -2.74
C ARG A 66 0.67 0.77 -2.88
N THR A 67 1.29 0.02 -1.98
CA THR A 67 2.68 -0.42 -2.11
C THR A 67 2.75 -1.89 -1.73
N LEU A 68 3.63 -2.65 -2.37
CA LEU A 68 3.87 -4.05 -2.06
C LEU A 68 5.28 -4.20 -1.48
N GLY A 69 5.37 -4.79 -0.29
CA GLY A 69 6.62 -5.13 0.38
C GLY A 69 6.58 -6.59 0.85
N CYS A 70 7.32 -6.88 1.93
CA CYS A 70 7.26 -8.20 2.55
C CYS A 70 5.93 -8.40 3.29
N TYR A 71 5.41 -9.62 3.23
CA TYR A 71 4.35 -10.08 4.13
C TYR A 71 4.90 -10.33 5.54
N PRO A 72 4.19 -10.02 6.64
CA PRO A 72 2.89 -9.33 6.73
C PRO A 72 3.00 -7.80 6.92
N LEU A 73 4.12 -7.19 6.52
CA LEU A 73 4.46 -5.79 6.82
C LEU A 73 3.90 -4.78 5.81
N THR A 74 2.96 -5.20 4.97
CA THR A 74 2.34 -4.36 3.94
C THR A 74 0.90 -4.10 4.31
N GLY A 75 0.53 -2.82 4.45
CA GLY A 75 -0.78 -2.44 4.96
C GLY A 75 -1.74 -2.27 3.81
N ALA A 76 -2.87 -2.95 3.94
CA ALA A 76 -3.97 -2.79 3.02
C ALA A 76 -4.66 -1.44 3.29
N VAL A 77 -5.25 -0.87 2.26
CA VAL A 77 -6.06 0.34 2.34
C VAL A 77 -7.46 -0.02 1.93
N GLU A 78 -8.44 0.39 2.73
CA GLU A 78 -9.85 0.21 2.38
C GLU A 78 -10.16 0.96 1.07
N SER A 79 -10.75 0.24 0.12
CA SER A 79 -11.00 0.74 -1.23
C SER A 79 -12.09 -0.10 -1.90
N LYS A 80 -12.81 0.49 -2.85
CA LYS A 80 -13.74 -0.24 -3.73
C LYS A 80 -13.27 -0.28 -5.19
N ALA A 81 -12.06 0.19 -5.48
CA ALA A 81 -11.53 0.27 -6.83
C ALA A 81 -11.02 -1.10 -7.30
N GLN A 82 -11.83 -1.80 -8.10
CA GLN A 82 -11.54 -3.14 -8.64
C GLN A 82 -10.85 -3.08 -10.01
N THR A 83 -10.87 -1.92 -10.67
CA THR A 83 -10.30 -1.72 -12.00
C THR A 83 -9.34 -0.52 -12.03
N LEU A 84 -8.51 -0.47 -13.06
CA LEU A 84 -7.55 0.63 -13.24
C LEU A 84 -8.23 2.00 -13.36
N PRO A 85 -9.32 2.18 -14.14
CA PRO A 85 -10.08 3.44 -14.15
C PRO A 85 -10.63 3.82 -12.78
N GLU A 86 -11.13 2.85 -12.00
CA GLU A 86 -11.65 3.12 -10.65
C GLU A 86 -10.53 3.54 -9.69
N ILE A 87 -9.31 2.99 -9.81
CA ILE A 87 -8.15 3.42 -9.03
C ILE A 87 -7.80 4.87 -9.37
N ILE A 88 -7.75 5.22 -10.66
CA ILE A 88 -7.48 6.59 -11.10
C ILE A 88 -8.53 7.55 -10.55
N GLN A 89 -9.81 7.18 -10.64
CA GLN A 89 -10.91 7.98 -10.09
C GLN A 89 -10.81 8.15 -8.57
N GLU A 90 -10.52 7.07 -7.84
CA GLU A 90 -10.30 7.11 -6.39
C GLU A 90 -9.16 8.08 -6.04
N MET A 91 -8.05 8.07 -6.79
CA MET A 91 -6.93 8.97 -6.55
C MET A 91 -7.24 10.44 -6.82
N LEU A 92 -8.11 10.74 -7.80
CA LEU A 92 -8.56 12.12 -8.05
C LEU A 92 -9.44 12.67 -6.91
N LEU A 93 -10.13 11.79 -6.19
CA LEU A 93 -11.05 12.16 -5.10
C LEU A 93 -10.38 12.12 -3.71
N THR A 94 -9.32 11.34 -3.56
CA THR A 94 -8.69 11.05 -2.26
C THR A 94 -7.47 11.94 -2.01
N ARG A 95 -7.32 12.47 -0.80
CA ARG A 95 -6.21 13.35 -0.39
C ARG A 95 -5.05 12.63 0.33
N THR A 96 -5.10 11.31 0.45
CA THR A 96 -4.08 10.51 1.17
C THR A 96 -2.97 10.07 0.23
N SER A 97 -1.71 10.24 0.63
CA SER A 97 -0.52 9.90 -0.16
C SER A 97 -0.32 8.38 -0.27
N GLU A 98 0.31 7.90 -1.36
CA GLU A 98 0.58 6.47 -1.64
C GLU A 98 1.13 5.66 -0.44
N ARG A 99 1.97 6.27 0.41
CA ARG A 99 2.76 5.61 1.47
C ARG A 99 2.06 5.40 2.81
N SER A 100 0.86 5.93 3.02
CA SER A 100 0.20 5.92 4.34
C SER A 100 -0.05 4.54 4.98
N GLY A 101 0.09 3.43 4.24
CA GLY A 101 -0.15 2.07 4.73
C GLY A 101 1.10 1.28 5.14
N ARG A 102 2.26 1.92 5.37
CA ARG A 102 3.47 1.21 5.82
C ARG A 102 3.62 1.30 7.34
N ALA A 103 3.75 0.14 8.01
CA ALA A 103 4.08 0.05 9.44
C ALA A 103 5.32 0.89 9.83
N ILE A 104 6.25 1.06 8.88
CA ILE A 104 7.52 1.79 9.08
C ILE A 104 7.32 3.32 9.13
N ASP A 105 6.20 3.86 8.64
CA ASP A 105 5.95 5.31 8.69
C ASP A 105 5.50 5.81 10.09
N HIS A 106 5.33 4.90 11.07
CA HIS A 106 5.22 5.28 12.49
C HIS A 106 6.56 5.70 13.11
N ASP A 107 7.68 5.51 12.40
CA ASP A 107 8.99 6.02 12.81
C ASP A 107 9.18 7.44 12.27
N GLN A 108 8.97 8.43 13.15
CA GLN A 108 9.32 9.85 13.06
C GLN A 108 9.85 10.36 11.71
N ALA A 109 9.19 11.38 11.16
CA ALA A 109 9.68 12.20 10.04
C ALA A 109 11.15 12.61 10.23
N GLY A 110 12.09 11.80 9.73
CA GLY A 110 13.51 11.89 10.07
C GLY A 110 14.28 10.56 10.07
N SER A 111 13.58 9.41 10.19
CA SER A 111 14.21 8.08 10.21
C SER A 111 15.00 7.75 8.93
N MET A 112 14.50 8.15 7.75
CA MET A 112 15.21 7.95 6.48
C MET A 112 16.46 8.82 6.31
N GLU A 113 16.40 10.11 6.69
CA GLU A 113 17.56 11.01 6.61
C GLU A 113 18.65 10.60 7.60
N LYS A 114 18.26 10.10 8.78
CA LYS A 114 19.19 9.54 9.76
C LYS A 114 19.87 8.26 9.25
N LYS A 115 19.12 7.33 8.64
CA LYS A 115 19.67 6.09 8.04
C LYS A 115 20.61 6.35 6.85
N LYS A 116 20.38 7.41 6.06
CA LYS A 116 21.36 7.88 5.05
C LYS A 116 22.65 8.38 5.71
N ARG A 117 22.54 9.14 6.80
CA ARG A 117 23.69 9.68 7.53
C ARG A 117 24.51 8.59 8.23
N GLU A 118 23.87 7.50 8.62
CA GLU A 118 24.47 6.34 9.28
C GLU A 118 25.04 5.30 8.29
N GLY A 119 25.02 5.57 6.99
CA GLY A 119 25.73 4.76 5.98
C GLY A 119 25.02 3.44 5.60
N TYR A 120 23.74 3.29 5.97
CA TYR A 120 22.94 2.14 5.53
C TYR A 120 22.53 2.21 4.05
N PHE A 121 22.78 3.35 3.38
CA PHE A 121 22.45 3.60 1.96
C PHE A 121 23.51 4.39 1.22
#